data_AF-A0A6P3Z4X8-F1
#
_entry.id   AF-A0A6P3Z4X8-F1
#
_cell.length_a   1.000
_cell.length_b   1.000
_cell.length_c   1.000
_cell.angle_alpha   90.00
_cell.angle_beta   90.00
_cell.angle_gamma   90.00
#
_symmetry.space_group_name_H-M   'P 1'
#
loop_
_entity.id
_entity.type
_entity.pdbx_description
1 polymer ?
#
loop_
_entity_poly.entity_id
_entity_poly.type
_entity_poly.pdbx_seq_one_letter_code
_entity_poly.pdbx_strand_id
1 'polypeptide(L)'
;MANSVHSVGSGNPMLHNERISHFNSMMRSSIKGSIGSWHSDIGNNLEGRFLSSLLDDFKINKTKSFELSDIVGHVVEFSTDQYGSRFIQQKLETATVEEKSKIFPEIIPHARTLMTDVFGNYVIQKFFEHGTETQRKELASQLTGHVLPLSLQMYGCRVIQKALEVIDVDQQTQMVAELDGSVMKCVRDQNGNHVIQKCIECVPEDRIQFIISAFYGQVVALSTHPYGCRVIQVCF
;
A
#
# COMPACT_ATOMS: atom_id res chain seq x y z
N MET A 1 -30.98 58.15 10.24
CA MET A 1 -30.27 58.52 8.99
C MET A 1 -29.86 57.23 8.30
N ALA A 2 -30.27 57.10 7.04
CA ALA A 2 -30.05 55.95 6.14
C ALA A 2 -28.56 55.79 5.75
N ASN A 3 -28.06 54.58 5.46
CA ASN A 3 -27.86 53.97 4.13
C ASN A 3 -26.82 52.83 4.34
N SER A 4 -26.66 51.72 3.63
CA SER A 4 -27.21 51.13 2.40
C SER A 4 -26.85 49.64 2.37
N VAL A 5 -27.54 48.90 1.50
CA VAL A 5 -27.53 47.43 1.29
C VAL A 5 -26.54 47.04 0.16
N HIS A 6 -26.20 45.73 0.11
CA HIS A 6 -25.78 44.84 -1.01
C HIS A 6 -24.41 44.15 -0.79
N SER A 7 -24.09 42.93 -1.25
CA SER A 7 -24.78 41.65 -1.56
C SER A 7 -23.75 40.73 -2.27
N VAL A 8 -23.64 39.47 -1.81
CA VAL A 8 -23.21 38.23 -2.52
C VAL A 8 -21.76 38.07 -3.02
N GLY A 9 -21.15 36.95 -2.62
CA GLY A 9 -20.02 36.30 -3.31
C GLY A 9 -19.71 34.91 -2.74
N SER A 10 -20.10 33.86 -3.48
CA SER A 10 -19.87 32.43 -3.17
C SER A 10 -18.43 32.00 -3.46
N GLY A 11 -17.89 31.01 -2.74
CA GLY A 11 -16.68 30.30 -3.17
C GLY A 11 -16.24 29.19 -2.21
N ASN A 12 -16.35 27.93 -2.65
CA ASN A 12 -15.88 26.73 -1.97
C ASN A 12 -14.33 26.65 -1.88
N PRO A 13 -13.79 25.82 -0.96
CA PRO A 13 -12.36 25.61 -0.76
C PRO A 13 -11.82 24.48 -1.65
N MET A 14 -10.65 24.69 -2.28
CA MET A 14 -9.92 23.62 -2.94
C MET A 14 -8.40 23.86 -2.88
N LEU A 15 -7.71 22.78 -2.49
CA LEU A 15 -6.33 22.38 -2.81
C LEU A 15 -5.18 22.92 -1.94
N HIS A 16 -4.77 22.10 -0.97
CA HIS A 16 -3.42 22.06 -0.44
C HIS A 16 -2.76 20.74 -0.86
N ASN A 17 -2.21 20.70 -2.07
CA ASN A 17 -1.44 19.57 -2.60
C ASN A 17 -0.16 20.07 -3.26
N GLU A 18 0.72 20.70 -2.47
CA GLU A 18 2.05 21.13 -2.91
C GLU A 18 3.09 20.97 -1.77
N ARG A 19 3.30 19.75 -1.28
CA ARG A 19 4.47 19.42 -0.42
C ARG A 19 4.99 17.98 -0.63
N ILE A 20 5.06 17.51 -1.87
CA ILE A 20 5.69 16.21 -2.20
C ILE A 20 6.58 16.33 -3.45
N SER A 21 7.40 17.38 -3.54
CA SER A 21 8.32 17.59 -4.68
C SER A 21 9.73 18.01 -4.31
N HIS A 22 10.11 17.98 -3.04
CA HIS A 22 11.46 18.35 -2.60
C HIS A 22 12.06 17.35 -1.62
N PHE A 23 12.43 16.15 -2.10
CA PHE A 23 13.42 15.33 -1.39
C PHE A 23 14.26 14.40 -2.28
N ASN A 24 14.53 14.77 -3.53
CA ASN A 24 15.48 14.04 -4.38
C ASN A 24 16.46 15.00 -5.06
N SER A 25 17.47 15.45 -4.30
CA SER A 25 18.70 16.01 -4.87
C SER A 25 19.82 15.96 -3.83
N MET A 26 20.42 14.78 -3.64
CA MET A 26 21.81 14.66 -3.16
C MET A 26 22.27 13.21 -3.34
N MET A 27 22.86 12.93 -4.51
CA MET A 27 23.87 11.88 -4.76
C MET A 27 24.14 11.83 -6.28
N ARG A 28 24.78 12.89 -6.82
CA ARG A 28 25.45 12.84 -8.12
C ARG A 28 26.64 13.81 -8.11
N SER A 29 27.83 13.29 -7.86
CA SER A 29 29.06 13.75 -8.49
C SER A 29 30.22 12.83 -8.10
N SER A 30 30.78 12.10 -9.07
CA SER A 30 32.20 12.18 -9.41
C SER A 30 32.53 11.17 -10.50
N ILE A 31 32.98 11.66 -11.66
CA ILE A 31 34.18 11.26 -12.41
C ILE A 31 34.08 11.88 -13.81
N LYS A 32 34.93 12.88 -14.05
CA LYS A 32 35.28 13.42 -15.38
C LYS A 32 36.44 12.59 -15.92
N GLY A 33 36.41 12.27 -17.21
CA GLY A 33 37.55 11.77 -17.98
C GLY A 33 37.39 12.09 -19.46
N SER A 34 38.45 12.65 -20.05
CA SER A 34 38.49 13.41 -21.30
C SER A 34 38.44 12.60 -22.62
N ILE A 35 38.13 13.36 -23.66
CA ILE A 35 38.16 13.14 -25.11
C ILE A 35 39.38 12.39 -25.66
N GLY A 36 39.11 11.51 -26.64
CA GLY A 36 40.04 11.04 -27.67
C GLY A 36 39.26 10.42 -28.84
N SER A 37 39.52 10.87 -30.07
CA SER A 37 38.87 10.44 -31.31
C SER A 37 39.91 9.79 -32.21
N TRP A 38 39.77 8.51 -32.60
CA TRP A 38 40.38 7.94 -33.83
C TRP A 38 39.59 6.72 -34.34
N HIS A 39 39.25 6.80 -35.64
CA HIS A 39 39.11 5.77 -36.67
C HIS A 39 38.23 4.51 -36.53
N SER A 40 37.48 4.32 -37.61
CA SER A 40 36.72 3.15 -38.04
C SER A 40 37.56 1.89 -38.20
N ASP A 41 37.08 0.76 -37.67
CA ASP A 41 37.25 -0.54 -38.31
C ASP A 41 36.17 -1.55 -37.89
N ILE A 42 35.92 -2.43 -38.85
CA ILE A 42 34.94 -3.50 -38.95
C ILE A 42 35.17 -4.59 -37.89
N GLY A 43 34.09 -5.06 -37.24
CA GLY A 43 34.07 -6.39 -36.65
C GLY A 43 33.37 -6.51 -35.30
N ASN A 44 32.67 -7.63 -35.14
CA ASN A 44 32.08 -8.19 -33.91
C ASN A 44 30.73 -7.63 -33.45
N ASN A 45 29.73 -8.01 -34.24
CA ASN A 45 28.34 -8.13 -33.86
C ASN A 45 28.12 -9.46 -33.10
N LEU A 46 28.76 -9.67 -31.95
CA LEU A 46 28.62 -10.90 -31.13
C LEU A 46 29.27 -10.71 -29.76
N GLU A 47 28.54 -10.12 -28.80
CA GLU A 47 28.66 -10.39 -27.35
C GLU A 47 27.76 -9.38 -26.59
N GLY A 48 26.63 -9.86 -26.04
CA GLY A 48 25.85 -9.06 -25.07
C GLY A 48 24.37 -8.85 -25.35
N ARG A 49 23.69 -9.70 -26.14
CA ARG A 49 22.23 -9.85 -25.96
C ARG A 49 22.00 -10.52 -24.61
N PHE A 50 21.94 -9.72 -23.54
CA PHE A 50 21.26 -10.11 -22.32
C PHE A 50 19.89 -10.65 -22.77
N LEU A 51 19.57 -11.89 -22.37
CA LEU A 51 18.21 -12.39 -22.53
C LEU A 51 17.30 -11.38 -21.84
N SER A 52 16.52 -10.64 -22.63
CA SER A 52 15.54 -9.67 -22.11
C SER A 52 14.61 -10.44 -21.17
N SER A 53 14.46 -9.98 -19.92
CA SER A 53 13.49 -10.60 -19.02
C SER A 53 12.08 -10.39 -19.57
N LEU A 54 11.13 -11.22 -19.17
CA LEU A 54 9.72 -11.01 -19.54
C LEU A 54 9.24 -9.61 -19.11
N LEU A 55 9.74 -9.12 -17.98
CA LEU A 55 9.44 -7.79 -17.47
C LEU A 55 10.05 -6.67 -18.34
N ASP A 56 11.26 -6.86 -18.88
CA ASP A 56 11.88 -5.92 -19.81
C ASP A 56 11.12 -5.87 -21.14
N ASP A 57 10.74 -7.03 -21.67
CA ASP A 57 9.89 -7.15 -22.86
C ASP A 57 8.53 -6.45 -22.66
N PHE A 58 7.93 -6.64 -21.48
CA PHE A 58 6.68 -5.95 -21.10
C PHE A 58 6.83 -4.43 -21.10
N LYS A 59 7.94 -3.89 -20.58
CA LYS A 59 8.19 -2.44 -20.50
C LYS A 59 8.45 -1.81 -21.86
N ILE A 60 9.12 -2.53 -22.75
CA ILE A 60 9.53 -2.03 -24.07
C ILE A 60 8.38 -2.14 -25.08
N ASN A 61 7.61 -3.22 -25.01
CA ASN A 61 6.63 -3.55 -26.03
C ASN A 61 5.23 -2.98 -25.73
N LYS A 62 5.00 -1.74 -26.18
CA LYS A 62 3.71 -1.03 -25.99
C LYS A 62 2.56 -1.52 -26.87
N THR A 63 2.79 -2.40 -27.85
CA THR A 63 1.75 -2.84 -28.80
C THR A 63 1.14 -4.19 -28.45
N LYS A 64 1.82 -5.01 -27.63
CA LYS A 64 1.28 -6.29 -27.15
C LYS A 64 0.31 -6.04 -26.00
N SER A 65 -0.92 -6.56 -26.11
CA SER A 65 -1.84 -6.64 -24.97
C SER A 65 -1.41 -7.82 -24.09
N PHE A 66 -0.88 -7.53 -22.90
CA PHE A 66 -0.56 -8.55 -21.91
C PHE A 66 -1.80 -8.89 -21.07
N GLU A 67 -1.94 -10.16 -20.72
CA GLU A 67 -2.94 -10.69 -19.78
C GLU A 67 -2.25 -11.32 -18.56
N LEU A 68 -3.01 -11.56 -17.48
CA LEU A 68 -2.45 -12.16 -16.26
C LEU A 68 -1.86 -13.56 -16.52
N SER A 69 -2.41 -14.30 -17.48
CA SER A 69 -1.87 -15.60 -17.88
C SER A 69 -0.49 -15.52 -18.52
N ASP A 70 -0.14 -14.38 -19.11
CA ASP A 70 1.15 -14.22 -19.81
C ASP A 70 2.32 -14.03 -18.84
N ILE A 71 2.04 -13.70 -17.58
CA ILE A 71 3.06 -13.44 -16.55
C ILE A 71 3.17 -14.55 -15.50
N VAL A 72 2.47 -15.67 -15.70
CA VAL A 72 2.60 -16.84 -14.83
C VAL A 72 4.06 -17.32 -14.83
N GLY A 73 4.60 -17.56 -13.64
CA GLY A 73 6.01 -17.83 -13.37
C GLY A 73 6.84 -16.58 -13.03
N HIS A 74 6.27 -15.38 -13.21
CA HIS A 74 6.93 -14.09 -12.99
C HIS A 74 6.07 -13.12 -12.16
N VAL A 75 5.02 -13.61 -11.50
CA VAL A 75 4.02 -12.73 -10.86
C VAL A 75 4.64 -11.93 -9.71
N VAL A 76 5.55 -12.54 -8.94
CA VAL A 76 6.24 -11.86 -7.83
C VAL A 76 7.19 -10.78 -8.35
N GLU A 77 7.96 -11.08 -9.41
CA GLU A 77 8.86 -10.13 -10.06
C GLU A 77 8.08 -8.88 -10.53
N PHE A 78 6.96 -9.11 -11.24
CA PHE A 78 6.06 -8.03 -11.66
C PHE A 78 5.48 -7.27 -10.47
N SER A 79 5.08 -7.96 -9.39
CA SER A 79 4.50 -7.32 -8.20
C SER A 79 5.46 -6.37 -7.48
N THR A 80 6.76 -6.64 -7.54
CA THR A 80 7.82 -5.79 -6.97
C THR A 80 8.36 -4.73 -7.94
N ASP A 81 7.81 -4.64 -9.15
CA ASP A 81 8.14 -3.62 -10.13
C ASP A 81 7.06 -2.54 -10.19
N GLN A 82 7.47 -1.28 -10.45
CA GLN A 82 6.53 -0.17 -10.53
C GLN A 82 5.47 -0.36 -11.63
N TYR A 83 5.87 -0.79 -12.82
CA TYR A 83 4.97 -0.95 -13.97
C TYR A 83 4.26 -2.30 -13.91
N GLY A 84 4.99 -3.36 -13.53
CA GLY A 84 4.42 -4.70 -13.35
C GLY A 84 3.31 -4.72 -12.28
N SER A 85 3.52 -4.08 -11.15
CA SER A 85 2.53 -4.00 -10.07
C SER A 85 1.30 -3.25 -10.53
N ARG A 86 1.47 -2.13 -11.24
CA ARG A 86 0.34 -1.36 -11.79
C ARG A 86 -0.46 -2.15 -12.81
N PHE A 87 0.21 -2.93 -13.65
CA PHE A 87 -0.44 -3.85 -14.57
C PHE A 87 -1.30 -4.89 -13.85
N ILE A 88 -0.73 -5.57 -12.84
CA ILE A 88 -1.46 -6.58 -12.05
C ILE A 88 -2.68 -5.95 -11.37
N GLN A 89 -2.51 -4.77 -10.76
CA GLN A 89 -3.60 -4.05 -10.10
C GLN A 89 -4.78 -3.78 -11.05
N GLN A 90 -4.49 -3.25 -12.24
CA GLN A 90 -5.51 -2.93 -13.25
C GLN A 90 -6.23 -4.18 -13.75
N LYS A 91 -5.48 -5.27 -14.00
CA LYS A 91 -6.09 -6.52 -14.47
C LYS A 91 -6.93 -7.20 -13.39
N LEU A 92 -6.54 -7.14 -12.12
CA LEU A 92 -7.30 -7.76 -11.02
C LEU A 92 -8.71 -7.18 -10.84
N GLU A 93 -8.96 -5.93 -11.24
CA GLU A 93 -10.27 -5.27 -11.17
C GLU A 93 -11.31 -5.94 -12.08
N THR A 94 -10.89 -6.43 -13.25
CA THR A 94 -11.78 -7.03 -14.26
C THR A 94 -11.54 -8.52 -14.49
N ALA A 95 -10.50 -9.10 -13.88
CA ALA A 95 -10.15 -10.51 -14.02
C ALA A 95 -11.22 -11.44 -13.48
N THR A 96 -11.42 -12.52 -14.21
CA THR A 96 -12.24 -13.68 -13.83
C THR A 96 -11.67 -14.40 -12.61
N VAL A 97 -12.49 -15.25 -11.99
CA VAL A 97 -12.05 -16.07 -10.85
C VAL A 97 -10.91 -17.01 -11.27
N GLU A 98 -10.98 -17.54 -12.49
CA GLU A 98 -10.00 -18.44 -13.07
C GLU A 98 -8.65 -17.74 -13.27
N GLU A 99 -8.64 -16.51 -13.78
CA GLU A 99 -7.41 -15.72 -13.96
C GLU A 99 -6.75 -15.37 -12.63
N LYS A 100 -7.54 -14.93 -11.64
CA LYS A 100 -7.04 -14.69 -10.28
C LYS A 100 -6.43 -15.96 -9.68
N SER A 101 -7.10 -17.10 -9.87
CA SER A 101 -6.65 -18.39 -9.36
C SER A 101 -5.36 -18.89 -10.02
N LYS A 102 -5.03 -18.45 -11.24
CA LYS A 102 -3.77 -18.81 -11.91
C LYS A 102 -2.55 -18.15 -11.26
N ILE A 103 -2.66 -16.89 -10.85
CA ILE A 103 -1.51 -16.11 -10.35
C ILE A 103 -1.40 -16.13 -8.82
N PHE A 104 -2.50 -16.37 -8.10
CA PHE A 104 -2.54 -16.36 -6.64
C PHE A 104 -1.55 -17.36 -5.98
N PRO A 105 -1.33 -18.58 -6.51
CA PRO A 105 -0.36 -19.52 -5.95
C PRO A 105 1.09 -19.00 -5.93
N GLU A 106 1.45 -18.06 -6.81
CA GLU A 106 2.76 -17.40 -6.78
C GLU A 106 2.81 -16.26 -5.76
N ILE A 107 1.67 -15.62 -5.48
CA ILE A 107 1.58 -14.51 -4.52
C ILE A 107 1.64 -15.03 -3.09
N ILE A 108 0.87 -16.07 -2.77
CA ILE A 108 0.63 -16.46 -1.37
C ILE A 108 1.90 -16.81 -0.56
N PRO A 109 2.91 -17.53 -1.09
CA PRO A 109 4.12 -17.86 -0.33
C PRO A 109 4.98 -16.61 -0.05
N HIS A 110 4.81 -15.55 -0.84
CA HIS A 110 5.55 -14.30 -0.75
C HIS A 110 4.73 -13.15 -0.17
N ALA A 111 3.51 -13.42 0.29
CA ALA A 111 2.55 -12.40 0.69
C ALA A 111 3.13 -11.44 1.74
N ARG A 112 3.79 -11.95 2.80
CA ARG A 112 4.39 -11.11 3.85
C ARG A 112 5.45 -10.15 3.31
N THR A 113 6.29 -10.60 2.38
CA THR A 113 7.29 -9.73 1.74
C THR A 113 6.60 -8.64 0.93
N LEU A 114 5.62 -9.03 0.10
CA LEU A 114 4.87 -8.11 -0.75
C LEU A 114 4.08 -7.08 0.06
N MET A 115 3.52 -7.44 1.23
CA MET A 115 2.81 -6.51 2.12
C MET A 115 3.67 -5.31 2.55
N THR A 116 4.98 -5.51 2.64
CA THR A 116 5.96 -4.49 3.06
C THR A 116 6.76 -3.91 1.90
N ASP A 117 6.50 -4.34 0.68
CA ASP A 117 7.15 -3.82 -0.52
C ASP A 117 6.47 -2.54 -0.99
N VAL A 118 7.25 -1.59 -1.54
CA VAL A 118 6.76 -0.28 -2.00
C VAL A 118 5.74 -0.38 -3.15
N PHE A 119 5.79 -1.46 -3.94
CA PHE A 119 4.84 -1.73 -5.03
C PHE A 119 3.97 -2.96 -4.77
N GLY A 120 4.51 -4.01 -4.16
CA GLY A 120 3.82 -5.27 -3.89
C GLY A 120 2.62 -5.10 -2.96
N ASN A 121 2.66 -4.12 -2.05
CA ASN A 121 1.57 -3.92 -1.09
C ASN A 121 0.23 -3.61 -1.78
N TYR A 122 0.28 -2.97 -2.96
CA TYR A 122 -0.92 -2.68 -3.75
C TYR A 122 -1.53 -3.94 -4.38
N VAL A 123 -0.70 -4.91 -4.79
CA VAL A 123 -1.17 -6.19 -5.31
C VAL A 123 -1.89 -6.97 -4.21
N ILE A 124 -1.33 -7.00 -3.00
CA ILE A 124 -1.97 -7.65 -1.84
C ILE A 124 -3.31 -6.97 -1.51
N GLN A 125 -3.34 -5.64 -1.48
CA GLN A 125 -4.60 -4.90 -1.28
C GLN A 125 -5.64 -5.21 -2.36
N LYS A 126 -5.24 -5.37 -3.62
CA LYS A 126 -6.15 -5.74 -4.72
C LYS A 126 -6.69 -7.16 -4.60
N PHE A 127 -5.94 -8.10 -4.02
CA PHE A 127 -6.49 -9.41 -3.68
C PHE A 127 -7.47 -9.37 -2.50
N PHE A 128 -7.24 -8.50 -1.51
CA PHE A 128 -8.26 -8.25 -0.49
C PHE A 128 -9.54 -7.64 -1.08
N GLU A 129 -9.42 -6.75 -2.07
CA GLU A 129 -10.56 -6.09 -2.70
C GLU A 129 -11.33 -6.99 -3.66
N HIS A 130 -10.64 -7.71 -4.55
CA HIS A 130 -11.24 -8.44 -5.68
C HIS A 130 -11.02 -9.95 -5.68
N GLY A 131 -10.24 -10.47 -4.73
CA GLY A 131 -10.03 -11.91 -4.57
C GLY A 131 -11.30 -12.63 -4.11
N THR A 132 -11.33 -13.94 -4.35
CA THR A 132 -12.39 -14.80 -3.83
C THR A 132 -12.37 -14.82 -2.30
N GLU A 133 -13.47 -15.22 -1.66
CA GLU A 133 -13.52 -15.37 -0.21
C GLU A 133 -12.40 -16.29 0.32
N THR A 134 -12.13 -17.40 -0.36
CA THR A 134 -11.04 -18.32 -0.03
C THR A 134 -9.67 -17.63 -0.10
N GLN A 135 -9.40 -16.88 -1.18
CA GLN A 135 -8.14 -16.14 -1.34
C GLN A 135 -7.95 -15.07 -0.25
N ARG A 136 -9.03 -14.37 0.12
CA ARG A 136 -9.00 -13.38 1.21
C ARG A 136 -8.73 -14.03 2.56
N LYS A 137 -9.37 -15.17 2.85
CA LYS A 137 -9.13 -15.93 4.08
C LYS A 137 -7.70 -16.43 4.16
N GLU A 138 -7.15 -16.93 3.06
CA GLU A 138 -5.77 -17.40 3.00
C GLU A 138 -4.78 -16.25 3.16
N LEU A 139 -5.01 -15.09 2.53
CA LEU A 139 -4.19 -13.89 2.76
C LEU A 139 -4.29 -13.37 4.19
N ALA A 140 -5.49 -13.36 4.78
CA ALA A 140 -5.68 -12.95 6.17
C ALA A 140 -4.90 -13.86 7.13
N SER A 141 -4.83 -15.17 6.85
CA SER A 141 -4.02 -16.10 7.64
C SER A 141 -2.52 -15.77 7.63
N GLN A 142 -2.02 -15.09 6.58
CA GLN A 142 -0.62 -14.63 6.51
C GLN A 142 -0.37 -13.38 7.38
N LEU A 143 -1.41 -12.68 7.81
CA LEU A 143 -1.33 -11.52 8.71
C LEU A 143 -1.25 -11.93 10.18
N THR A 144 -1.86 -13.05 10.54
CA THR A 144 -1.89 -13.56 11.92
C THR A 144 -0.48 -13.80 12.46
N GLY A 145 -0.23 -13.33 13.69
CA GLY A 145 1.07 -13.30 14.36
C GLY A 145 1.97 -12.13 13.93
N HIS A 146 1.51 -11.29 13.00
CA HIS A 146 2.29 -10.20 12.43
C HIS A 146 1.51 -8.87 12.35
N VAL A 147 0.35 -8.77 13.00
CA VAL A 147 -0.51 -7.58 12.87
C VAL A 147 0.17 -6.35 13.45
N LEU A 148 0.76 -6.43 14.64
CA LEU A 148 1.47 -5.32 15.27
C LEU A 148 2.66 -4.80 14.42
N PRO A 149 3.64 -5.63 13.99
CA PRO A 149 4.74 -5.13 13.18
C PRO A 149 4.29 -4.57 11.84
N LEU A 150 3.28 -5.17 11.18
CA LEU A 150 2.74 -4.63 9.93
C LEU A 150 2.02 -3.30 10.15
N SER A 151 1.30 -3.14 11.26
CA SER A 151 0.59 -1.89 11.59
C SER A 151 1.52 -0.69 11.78
N LEU A 152 2.75 -0.94 12.25
CA LEU A 152 3.78 0.09 12.45
C LEU A 152 4.63 0.32 11.18
N GLN A 153 4.47 -0.50 10.13
CA GLN A 153 5.22 -0.42 8.88
C GLN A 153 4.47 0.44 7.85
N MET A 154 5.21 1.27 7.10
CA MET A 154 4.66 2.29 6.19
C MET A 154 3.72 1.74 5.10
N TYR A 155 3.97 0.54 4.58
CA TYR A 155 3.15 -0.10 3.54
C TYR A 155 2.23 -1.17 4.14
N GLY A 156 2.72 -1.94 5.11
CA GLY A 156 1.99 -2.98 5.84
C GLY A 156 0.77 -2.43 6.53
N CYS A 157 0.82 -1.20 7.07
CA CYS A 157 -0.34 -0.57 7.71
C CYS A 157 -1.50 -0.39 6.72
N ARG A 158 -1.21 -0.19 5.42
CA ARG A 158 -2.21 -0.08 4.36
C ARG A 158 -2.87 -1.42 4.08
N VAL A 159 -2.08 -2.49 4.10
CA VAL A 159 -2.63 -3.85 3.98
C VAL A 159 -3.51 -4.20 5.17
N ILE A 160 -3.08 -3.92 6.41
CA ILE A 160 -3.89 -4.16 7.61
C ILE A 160 -5.22 -3.40 7.52
N GLN A 161 -5.17 -2.11 7.15
CA GLN A 161 -6.39 -1.32 6.95
C GLN A 161 -7.32 -1.94 5.91
N LYS A 162 -6.77 -2.34 4.75
CA LYS A 162 -7.57 -2.95 3.67
C LYS A 162 -8.16 -4.30 4.09
N ALA A 163 -7.42 -5.12 4.82
CA ALA A 163 -7.91 -6.40 5.34
C ALA A 163 -9.11 -6.19 6.28
N LEU A 164 -8.99 -5.26 7.24
CA LEU A 164 -10.07 -4.93 8.18
C LEU A 164 -11.35 -4.47 7.48
N GLU A 165 -11.29 -3.89 6.28
CA GLU A 165 -12.48 -3.45 5.54
C GLU A 165 -13.28 -4.59 4.90
N VAL A 166 -12.67 -5.75 4.65
CA VAL A 166 -13.23 -6.76 3.73
C VAL A 166 -13.31 -8.18 4.30
N ILE A 167 -12.53 -8.50 5.33
CA ILE A 167 -12.58 -9.82 5.98
C ILE A 167 -13.77 -9.89 6.94
N ASP A 168 -14.17 -11.11 7.30
CA ASP A 168 -15.28 -11.31 8.24
C ASP A 168 -14.93 -10.90 9.67
N VAL A 169 -15.96 -10.72 10.50
CA VAL A 169 -15.85 -10.21 11.88
C VAL A 169 -15.00 -11.12 12.77
N ASP A 170 -15.00 -12.44 12.54
CA ASP A 170 -14.20 -13.36 13.34
C ASP A 170 -12.71 -13.17 13.02
N GLN A 171 -12.36 -13.03 11.74
CA GLN A 171 -10.99 -12.71 11.31
C GLN A 171 -10.55 -11.32 11.76
N GLN A 172 -11.42 -10.30 11.66
CA GLN A 172 -11.15 -8.97 12.20
C GLN A 172 -10.83 -9.05 13.70
N THR A 173 -11.67 -9.74 14.47
CA THR A 173 -11.52 -9.90 15.93
C THR A 173 -10.20 -10.58 16.27
N GLN A 174 -9.83 -11.64 15.56
CA GLN A 174 -8.56 -12.33 15.75
C GLN A 174 -7.37 -11.41 15.46
N MET A 175 -7.43 -10.62 14.39
CA MET A 175 -6.36 -9.69 14.04
C MET A 175 -6.19 -8.57 15.07
N VAL A 176 -7.29 -7.91 15.47
CA VAL A 176 -7.19 -6.77 16.39
C VAL A 176 -6.74 -7.19 17.79
N ALA A 177 -7.02 -8.42 18.21
CA ALA A 177 -6.55 -8.95 19.49
C ALA A 177 -5.01 -8.89 19.65
N GLU A 178 -4.24 -8.98 18.55
CA GLU A 178 -2.78 -8.85 18.59
C GLU A 178 -2.28 -7.43 18.96
N LEU A 179 -3.16 -6.43 18.90
CA LEU A 179 -2.84 -5.06 19.28
C LEU A 179 -3.04 -4.80 20.79
N ASP A 180 -3.61 -5.75 21.52
CA ASP A 180 -3.79 -5.63 22.97
C ASP A 180 -2.43 -5.48 23.68
N GLY A 181 -2.38 -4.61 24.68
CA GLY A 181 -1.14 -4.16 25.33
C GLY A 181 -0.27 -3.20 24.50
N SER A 182 -0.56 -3.00 23.21
CA SER A 182 0.22 -2.13 22.30
C SER A 182 -0.57 -0.95 21.72
N VAL A 183 -1.84 -0.77 22.12
CA VAL A 183 -2.74 0.28 21.59
C VAL A 183 -2.10 1.67 21.63
N MET A 184 -1.57 2.09 22.78
CA MET A 184 -0.98 3.43 22.92
C MET A 184 0.29 3.62 22.08
N LYS A 185 1.04 2.53 21.83
CA LYS A 185 2.18 2.56 20.90
C LYS A 185 1.69 2.82 19.48
N CYS A 186 0.64 2.12 19.04
CA CYS A 186 0.05 2.32 17.71
C CYS A 186 -0.55 3.72 17.55
N VAL A 187 -1.32 4.23 18.52
CA VAL A 187 -1.93 5.57 18.46
C VAL A 187 -0.90 6.68 18.31
N ARG A 188 0.28 6.53 18.91
CA ARG A 188 1.37 7.53 18.84
C ARG A 188 2.30 7.33 17.64
N ASP A 189 2.11 6.27 16.87
CA ASP A 189 2.91 5.97 15.69
C ASP A 189 2.32 6.62 14.42
N GLN A 190 3.19 7.03 13.49
CA GLN A 190 2.79 7.68 12.23
C GLN A 190 1.98 6.76 11.29
N ASN A 191 2.13 5.44 11.41
CA ASN A 191 1.42 4.44 10.63
C ASN A 191 0.30 3.79 11.46
N GLY A 192 0.62 3.36 12.68
CA GLY A 192 -0.26 2.61 13.57
C GLY A 192 -1.54 3.34 13.93
N ASN A 193 -1.52 4.69 14.00
CA ASN A 193 -2.71 5.48 14.34
C ASN A 193 -3.85 5.25 13.32
N HIS A 194 -3.50 5.01 12.04
CA HIS A 194 -4.48 4.74 10.99
C HIS A 194 -5.10 3.35 11.16
N VAL A 195 -4.33 2.37 11.63
CA VAL A 195 -4.86 1.04 11.94
C VAL A 195 -5.82 1.10 13.12
N ILE A 196 -5.49 1.85 14.18
CA ILE A 196 -6.41 2.00 15.33
C ILE A 196 -7.72 2.68 14.93
N GLN A 197 -7.66 3.75 14.12
CA GLN A 197 -8.87 4.35 13.54
C GLN A 197 -9.69 3.32 12.78
N LYS A 198 -9.04 2.52 11.93
CA LYS A 198 -9.73 1.49 11.14
C LYS A 198 -10.33 0.37 12.00
N CYS A 199 -9.69 0.01 13.11
CA CYS A 199 -10.27 -0.93 14.07
C CYS A 199 -11.58 -0.38 14.65
N ILE A 200 -11.61 0.89 15.03
CA ILE A 200 -12.81 1.56 15.57
C ILE A 200 -13.92 1.68 14.51
N GLU A 201 -13.55 1.95 13.25
CA GLU A 201 -14.51 2.09 12.14
C GLU A 201 -15.14 0.75 11.72
N CYS A 202 -14.36 -0.33 11.69
CA CYS A 202 -14.75 -1.58 11.02
C CYS A 202 -15.10 -2.73 11.97
N VAL A 203 -14.65 -2.70 13.23
CA VAL A 203 -14.82 -3.82 14.15
C VAL A 203 -15.88 -3.49 15.20
N PRO A 204 -16.82 -4.41 15.52
CA PRO A 204 -17.83 -4.18 16.55
C PRO A 204 -17.22 -3.76 17.89
N GLU A 205 -17.87 -2.79 18.55
CA GLU A 205 -17.36 -2.13 19.75
C GLU A 205 -17.10 -3.12 20.92
N ASP A 206 -17.92 -4.17 21.04
CA ASP A 206 -17.78 -5.23 22.05
C ASP A 206 -16.47 -6.03 21.88
N ARG A 207 -15.88 -6.03 20.68
CA ARG A 207 -14.63 -6.73 20.35
C ARG A 207 -13.38 -5.88 20.50
N ILE A 208 -13.53 -4.56 20.63
CA ILE A 208 -12.42 -3.60 20.75
C ILE A 208 -12.44 -2.81 22.06
N GLN A 209 -13.13 -3.31 23.09
CA GLN A 209 -13.18 -2.67 24.42
C GLN A 209 -11.78 -2.39 25.02
N PHE A 210 -10.79 -3.22 24.71
CA PHE A 210 -9.40 -2.98 25.14
C PHE A 210 -8.78 -1.73 24.50
N ILE A 211 -9.17 -1.38 23.27
CA ILE A 211 -8.76 -0.14 22.58
C ILE A 211 -9.35 1.06 23.30
N ILE A 212 -10.67 1.05 23.52
CA ILE A 212 -11.37 2.14 24.21
C ILE A 212 -10.84 2.32 25.63
N SER A 213 -10.61 1.20 26.33
CA SER A 213 -10.09 1.18 27.69
C SER A 213 -8.68 1.79 27.80
N ALA A 214 -7.86 1.64 26.77
CA ALA A 214 -6.52 2.22 26.74
C ALA A 214 -6.53 3.77 26.72
N PHE A 215 -7.66 4.40 26.38
CA PHE A 215 -7.78 5.86 26.32
C PHE A 215 -8.20 6.49 27.65
N TYR A 216 -8.69 5.71 28.62
CA TYR A 216 -9.04 6.23 29.94
C TYR A 216 -7.84 6.90 30.62
N GLY A 217 -8.04 8.12 31.11
CA GLY A 217 -6.98 8.94 31.70
C GLY A 217 -5.96 9.52 30.70
N GLN A 218 -6.06 9.19 29.40
CA GLN A 218 -5.17 9.68 28.35
C GLN A 218 -5.83 10.67 27.38
N VAL A 219 -7.17 10.81 27.41
CA VAL A 219 -7.94 11.61 26.44
C VAL A 219 -7.35 13.01 26.22
N VAL A 220 -7.09 13.79 27.28
CA VAL A 220 -6.55 15.15 27.16
C VAL A 220 -5.17 15.16 26.48
N ALA A 221 -4.31 14.21 26.83
CA ALA A 221 -2.97 14.10 26.23
C ALA A 221 -3.07 13.68 24.76
N LEU A 222 -3.96 12.76 24.42
CA LEU A 222 -4.18 12.31 23.05
C LEU A 222 -4.79 13.42 22.18
N SER A 223 -5.74 14.20 22.70
CA SER A 223 -6.36 15.32 21.99
C SER A 223 -5.37 16.41 21.55
N THR A 224 -4.21 16.50 22.20
CA THR A 224 -3.13 17.44 21.83
C THR A 224 -1.99 16.78 21.04
N HIS A 225 -2.01 15.46 20.86
CA HIS A 225 -1.02 14.71 20.10
C HIS A 225 -1.32 14.74 18.59
N PRO A 226 -0.33 14.94 17.70
CA PRO A 226 -0.54 15.11 16.25
C PRO A 226 -1.29 13.96 15.56
N TYR A 227 -1.13 12.74 16.07
CA TYR A 227 -1.87 11.56 15.59
C TYR A 227 -3.01 11.15 16.54
N GLY A 228 -2.83 11.39 17.84
CA GLY A 228 -3.78 10.92 18.86
C GLY A 228 -5.11 11.65 18.76
N CYS A 229 -5.09 12.93 18.38
CA CYS A 229 -6.29 13.74 18.24
C CYS A 229 -7.24 13.17 17.18
N ARG A 230 -6.69 12.59 16.10
CA ARG A 230 -7.47 11.95 15.03
C ARG A 230 -8.14 10.68 15.53
N VAL A 231 -7.45 9.87 16.34
CA VAL A 231 -8.02 8.66 16.94
C VAL A 231 -9.17 9.02 17.90
N ILE A 232 -8.98 10.05 18.74
CA ILE A 232 -10.02 10.53 19.66
C ILE A 232 -11.25 11.04 18.90
N GLN A 233 -11.07 11.76 17.79
CA GLN A 233 -12.17 12.24 16.94
C GLN A 233 -13.00 11.12 16.28
N VAL A 234 -12.45 9.91 16.15
CA VAL A 234 -13.20 8.75 15.63
C VAL A 234 -13.99 8.06 16.74
N CYS A 235 -13.63 8.28 18.02
CA CYS A 235 -14.33 7.69 19.17
C CYS A 235 -15.56 8.48 19.62
N PHE A 236 -15.64 9.79 19.31
CA PHE A 236 -16.64 10.74 19.81
C PHE A 236 -17.17 11.62 18.68
#